data_AF-A0ABC8WLI7-F1
#
_entry.id   AF-A0ABC8WLI7-F1
#
_cell.length_a   1.000
_cell.length_b   1.000
_cell.length_c   1.000
_cell.angle_alpha   90.00
_cell.angle_beta   90.00
_cell.angle_gamma   90.00
#
_symmetry.space_group_name_H-M   'P 1'
#
loop_
_entity.id
_entity.type
_entity.pdbx_description
1 polymer ?
#
loop_
_entity_poly.entity_id
_entity_poly.type
_entity_poly.pdbx_seq_one_letter_code
_entity_poly.pdbx_strand_id
1 'polypeptide(L)'
;MAGRRLPLGRLEVFLNAQCVKVNPDSPQKQVRFLTLSGDKKLLTPQPRLTTEFFSVLDSQMIPTGCIPEASTPAGAAKYGRPLGLDEKIKVDLIVIGSVAVDPNSGARLGKGEGFAELEYGMLRYMGAIDDSTIIVTTVHDTQLVDNIPLEKLQVHDVPVDIICTPTQVIFTNTTIPKPQGIYWEKLSPEKLSQIRVLRELKARIEHETGTKLPCGPSVKLPQPQASKEEELECKS
;
A
#
# COMPACT_ATOMS: atom_id res chain seq x y z
N MET A 1 -21.87 21.53 3.87
CA MET A 1 -20.72 21.23 4.76
C MET A 1 -19.45 21.42 3.94
N ALA A 2 -18.73 22.52 4.15
CA ALA A 2 -17.50 22.80 3.40
C ALA A 2 -16.49 21.68 3.64
N GLY A 3 -16.03 21.04 2.57
CA GLY A 3 -15.13 19.89 2.62
C GLY A 3 -13.84 20.25 3.34
N ARG A 4 -13.64 19.70 4.54
CA ARG A 4 -12.33 19.77 5.22
C ARG A 4 -11.31 19.12 4.29
N ARG A 5 -10.39 19.92 3.76
CA ARG A 5 -9.28 19.42 2.94
C ARG A 5 -8.45 18.45 3.80
N LEU A 6 -8.18 17.27 3.27
CA LEU A 6 -7.31 16.28 3.91
C LEU A 6 -5.97 16.96 4.25
N PRO A 7 -5.48 16.93 5.51
CA PRO A 7 -4.22 17.59 5.86
C PRO A 7 -3.02 17.13 5.02
N LEU A 8 -3.04 15.89 4.56
CA LEU A 8 -2.06 15.33 3.61
C LEU A 8 -1.82 16.23 2.38
N GLY A 9 -2.88 16.81 1.80
CA GLY A 9 -2.77 17.60 0.56
C GLY A 9 -2.01 18.92 0.73
N ARG A 10 -1.66 19.29 1.97
CA ARG A 10 -0.84 20.47 2.30
C ARG A 10 0.56 20.12 2.80
N LEU A 11 0.85 18.83 2.95
CA LEU A 11 2.10 18.35 3.49
C LEU A 11 3.20 18.49 2.44
N GLU A 12 4.34 19.07 2.78
CA GLU A 12 5.43 19.32 1.82
C GLU A 12 5.90 18.04 1.13
N VAL A 13 6.03 16.93 1.87
CA VAL A 13 6.41 15.63 1.27
C VAL A 13 5.41 15.14 0.23
N PHE A 14 4.11 15.45 0.38
CA PHE A 14 3.08 15.12 -0.62
C PHE A 14 3.11 16.09 -1.79
N LEU A 15 3.25 17.39 -1.53
CA LEU A 15 3.32 18.43 -2.56
C LEU A 15 4.52 18.22 -3.49
N ASN A 16 5.68 17.80 -2.95
CA ASN A 16 6.90 17.59 -3.71
C ASN A 16 6.98 16.21 -4.39
N ALA A 17 6.25 15.21 -3.91
CA ALA A 17 6.24 13.87 -4.50
C ALA A 17 5.74 13.87 -5.97
N GLN A 18 6.45 13.14 -6.84
CA GLN A 18 6.07 12.95 -8.25
C GLN A 18 5.40 11.60 -8.46
N CYS A 19 5.75 10.60 -7.65
CA CYS A 19 5.09 9.30 -7.60
C CYS A 19 4.67 8.95 -6.18
N VAL A 20 3.38 8.66 -6.01
CA VAL A 20 2.79 8.30 -4.72
C VAL A 20 2.15 6.93 -4.82
N LYS A 21 2.55 6.01 -3.95
CA LYS A 21 1.86 4.73 -3.78
C LYS A 21 0.73 4.88 -2.76
N VAL A 22 -0.46 4.42 -3.10
CA VAL A 22 -1.65 4.52 -2.23
C VAL A 22 -2.39 3.18 -2.24
N ASN A 23 -2.87 2.70 -1.09
CA ASN A 23 -3.65 1.45 -1.01
C ASN A 23 -4.99 1.60 -1.75
N PRO A 24 -5.65 0.50 -2.19
CA PRO A 24 -6.87 0.58 -2.99
C PRO A 24 -8.14 0.82 -2.16
N ASP A 25 -8.07 0.66 -0.83
CA ASP A 25 -9.23 0.72 0.05
C ASP A 25 -10.01 2.04 -0.06
N SER A 26 -11.33 1.97 0.17
CA SER A 26 -12.23 3.12 0.06
C SER A 26 -11.86 4.33 0.93
N PRO A 27 -11.33 4.19 2.17
CA PRO A 27 -10.91 5.35 2.97
C PRO A 27 -9.78 6.17 2.30
N GLN A 28 -9.02 5.57 1.39
CA GLN A 28 -7.92 6.23 0.68
C GLN A 28 -8.30 6.74 -0.72
N LYS A 29 -9.57 6.62 -1.14
CA LYS A 29 -10.04 7.14 -2.44
C LYS A 29 -9.70 8.62 -2.63
N GLN A 30 -9.88 9.44 -1.59
CA GLN A 30 -9.56 10.87 -1.66
C GLN A 30 -8.07 11.13 -1.84
N VAL A 31 -7.19 10.29 -1.29
CA VAL A 31 -5.74 10.41 -1.48
C VAL A 31 -5.36 10.10 -2.93
N ARG A 32 -5.94 9.04 -3.51
CA ARG A 32 -5.76 8.70 -4.93
C ARG A 32 -6.25 9.83 -5.84
N PHE A 33 -7.40 10.40 -5.52
CA PHE A 33 -7.93 11.58 -6.21
C PHE A 33 -6.98 12.77 -6.15
N LEU A 34 -6.51 13.15 -4.96
CA LEU A 34 -5.57 14.26 -4.79
C LEU A 34 -4.24 14.01 -5.50
N THR A 35 -3.78 12.76 -5.58
CA THR A 35 -2.57 12.37 -6.31
C THR A 35 -2.74 12.65 -7.80
N LEU A 36 -3.80 12.11 -8.41
CA LEU A 36 -4.08 12.26 -9.84
C LEU A 36 -4.43 13.70 -10.22
N SER A 37 -5.24 14.40 -9.42
CA SER A 37 -5.57 15.82 -9.62
C SER A 37 -4.38 16.76 -9.43
N GLY A 38 -3.32 16.30 -8.77
CA GLY A 38 -2.06 17.03 -8.63
C GLY A 38 -1.05 16.72 -9.72
N ASP A 39 -1.47 16.07 -10.82
CA ASP A 39 -0.61 15.60 -11.93
C ASP A 39 0.55 14.72 -11.47
N LYS A 40 0.36 13.97 -10.38
CA LYS A 40 1.32 12.99 -9.86
C LYS A 40 1.00 11.61 -10.41
N LYS A 41 2.04 10.78 -10.52
CA LYS A 41 1.89 9.36 -10.83
C LYS A 41 1.35 8.62 -9.62
N LEU A 42 0.21 7.96 -9.78
CA LEU A 42 -0.39 7.10 -8.78
C LEU A 42 0.06 5.66 -9.02
N LEU A 43 0.62 5.04 -7.99
CA LEU A 43 0.83 3.60 -7.92
C LEU A 43 -0.20 3.00 -6.95
N THR A 44 -1.01 2.05 -7.38
CA THR A 44 -2.02 1.42 -6.52
C THR A 44 -2.05 -0.09 -6.73
N PRO A 45 -2.17 -0.90 -5.66
CA PRO A 45 -2.34 -2.34 -5.78
C PRO A 45 -3.58 -2.69 -6.62
N GLN A 46 -3.48 -3.76 -7.42
CA GLN A 46 -4.63 -4.27 -8.18
C GLN A 46 -5.53 -5.15 -7.30
N PRO A 47 -6.87 -5.00 -7.39
CA PRO A 47 -7.79 -5.94 -6.79
C PRO A 47 -7.55 -7.37 -7.31
N ARG A 48 -7.70 -8.37 -6.45
CA ARG A 48 -7.75 -9.81 -6.81
C ARG A 48 -6.46 -10.43 -7.38
N LEU A 49 -5.29 -9.82 -7.19
CA LEU A 49 -3.98 -10.47 -7.38
C LEU A 49 -3.81 -11.18 -8.75
N THR A 50 -4.46 -10.64 -9.78
CA THR A 50 -4.29 -11.08 -11.17
C THR A 50 -2.96 -10.56 -11.68
N THR A 51 -2.13 -11.48 -12.21
CA THR A 51 -0.88 -11.28 -12.96
C THR A 51 0.15 -10.27 -12.44
N GLU A 52 -0.19 -9.00 -12.26
CA GLU A 52 0.70 -7.91 -11.85
C GLU A 52 0.24 -7.25 -10.55
N PHE A 53 1.19 -6.83 -9.71
CA PHE A 53 0.88 -6.42 -8.33
C PHE A 53 0.33 -5.00 -8.20
N PHE A 54 0.68 -4.11 -9.13
CA PHE A 54 0.29 -2.71 -9.10
C PHE A 54 -0.23 -2.23 -10.46
N SER A 55 -1.14 -1.27 -10.42
CA SER A 55 -1.45 -0.39 -11.53
C SER A 55 -0.74 0.95 -11.38
N VAL A 56 -0.19 1.44 -12.49
CA VAL A 56 0.33 2.80 -12.64
C VAL A 56 -0.71 3.64 -13.38
N LEU A 57 -1.01 4.81 -12.83
CA LEU A 57 -1.86 5.83 -13.45
C LEU A 57 -1.15 7.17 -13.44
N ASP A 58 -1.36 7.95 -14.48
CA ASP A 58 -1.09 9.39 -14.51
C ASP A 58 -2.30 10.12 -15.13
N SER A 59 -2.34 11.45 -14.97
CA SER A 59 -3.47 12.25 -15.45
C SER A 59 -3.63 12.25 -16.97
N GLN A 60 -2.55 11.98 -17.72
CA GLN A 60 -2.56 11.95 -19.20
C GLN A 60 -3.19 10.67 -19.74
N MET A 61 -3.16 9.58 -18.95
CA MET A 61 -3.87 8.33 -19.27
C MET A 61 -5.38 8.41 -19.07
N ILE A 62 -5.88 9.44 -18.37
CA ILE A 62 -7.26 9.52 -17.90
C ILE A 62 -8.03 10.57 -18.71
N PRO A 63 -9.18 10.21 -19.32
CA PRO A 63 -10.02 11.19 -20.00
C PRO A 63 -10.45 12.34 -19.07
N THR A 64 -10.59 13.55 -19.62
CA THR A 64 -11.02 14.73 -18.87
C THR A 64 -12.32 14.45 -18.11
N GLY A 65 -12.31 14.72 -16.80
CA GLY A 65 -13.46 14.48 -15.92
C GLY A 65 -13.54 13.08 -15.29
N CYS A 66 -12.69 12.13 -15.71
CA CYS A 66 -12.72 10.75 -15.20
C CYS A 66 -11.81 10.49 -13.98
N ILE A 67 -11.07 11.48 -13.46
CA ILE A 67 -10.22 11.30 -12.26
C ILE A 67 -10.99 10.73 -11.04
N PRO A 68 -12.22 11.18 -10.71
CA PRO A 68 -13.00 10.58 -9.63
C PRO A 68 -13.26 9.08 -9.80
N GLU A 69 -13.48 8.62 -11.03
CA GLU A 69 -13.66 7.21 -11.37
C GLU A 69 -12.32 6.47 -11.28
N ALA A 70 -11.26 7.00 -11.91
CA ALA A 70 -9.90 6.45 -11.88
C ALA A 70 -9.34 6.29 -10.46
N SER A 71 -9.86 7.04 -9.49
CA SER A 71 -9.50 6.93 -8.07
C SER A 71 -10.18 5.76 -7.34
N THR A 72 -11.09 5.03 -7.98
CA THR A 72 -11.68 3.78 -7.46
C THR A 72 -10.83 2.57 -7.84
N PRO A 73 -10.95 1.43 -7.15
CA PRO A 73 -10.24 0.21 -7.56
C PRO A 73 -10.60 -0.23 -8.99
N ALA A 74 -11.88 -0.18 -9.36
CA ALA A 74 -12.35 -0.51 -10.70
C ALA A 74 -11.81 0.46 -11.76
N GLY A 75 -11.82 1.76 -11.47
CA GLY A 75 -11.22 2.77 -12.35
C GLY A 75 -9.71 2.64 -12.47
N ALA A 76 -9.01 2.30 -11.39
CA ALA A 76 -7.57 2.04 -11.43
C ALA A 76 -7.22 0.85 -12.34
N ALA A 77 -8.05 -0.20 -12.34
CA ALA A 77 -7.91 -1.33 -13.25
C ALA A 77 -8.28 -0.97 -14.70
N LYS A 78 -9.26 -0.08 -14.90
CA LYS A 78 -9.73 0.35 -16.23
C LYS A 78 -8.77 1.29 -16.93
N TYR A 79 -8.24 2.30 -16.22
CA TYR A 79 -7.43 3.37 -16.79
C TYR A 79 -5.93 3.16 -16.57
N GLY A 80 -5.55 2.39 -15.55
CA GLY A 80 -4.16 2.11 -15.26
C GLY A 80 -3.57 1.03 -16.14
N ARG A 81 -2.25 1.02 -16.20
CA ARG A 81 -1.49 -0.08 -16.80
C ARG A 81 -0.83 -0.91 -15.70
N PRO A 82 -0.63 -2.22 -15.90
CA PRO A 82 0.13 -3.03 -14.96
C PRO A 82 1.59 -2.56 -14.85
N LEU A 83 2.17 -2.68 -13.65
CA LEU A 83 3.60 -2.49 -13.38
C LEU A 83 4.32 -3.85 -13.41
N GLY A 84 5.29 -4.00 -14.32
CA GLY A 84 6.13 -5.20 -14.38
C GLY A 84 7.27 -5.18 -13.35
N LEU A 85 7.78 -6.37 -12.97
CA LEU A 85 8.87 -6.51 -12.00
C LEU A 85 10.20 -5.86 -12.44
N ASP A 86 10.43 -5.76 -13.75
CA ASP A 86 11.66 -5.17 -14.32
C ASP A 86 11.54 -3.66 -14.59
N GLU A 87 10.38 -3.07 -14.35
CA GLU A 87 10.17 -1.67 -14.62
C GLU A 87 10.87 -0.78 -13.59
N LYS A 88 11.63 0.20 -14.08
CA LYS A 88 12.32 1.17 -13.24
C LYS A 88 11.37 2.32 -12.88
N ILE A 89 10.96 2.34 -11.62
CA ILE A 89 10.12 3.40 -11.04
C ILE A 89 10.72 3.81 -9.69
N LYS A 90 10.66 5.11 -9.36
CA LYS A 90 10.95 5.62 -8.02
C LYS A 90 9.63 6.05 -7.39
N VAL A 91 9.34 5.55 -6.19
CA VAL A 91 8.18 6.01 -5.39
C VAL A 91 8.70 6.97 -4.33
N ASP A 92 8.21 8.21 -4.37
CA ASP A 92 8.68 9.27 -3.46
C ASP A 92 7.95 9.21 -2.11
N LEU A 93 6.72 8.71 -2.10
CA LEU A 93 5.85 8.68 -0.92
C LEU A 93 4.95 7.45 -0.95
N ILE A 94 4.82 6.79 0.21
CA ILE A 94 3.85 5.71 0.41
C ILE A 94 2.76 6.20 1.36
N VAL A 95 1.51 6.11 0.94
CA VAL A 95 0.35 6.31 1.81
C VAL A 95 -0.27 4.95 2.13
N ILE A 96 -0.06 4.48 3.36
CA ILE A 96 -0.45 3.14 3.81
C ILE A 96 -1.72 3.17 4.66
N GLY A 97 -2.60 2.20 4.44
CA GLY A 97 -3.84 2.05 5.23
C GLY A 97 -3.55 1.46 6.61
N SER A 98 -4.25 1.97 7.62
CA SER A 98 -4.10 1.52 9.02
C SER A 98 -5.46 1.42 9.71
N VAL A 99 -5.61 0.41 10.57
CA VAL A 99 -6.75 0.23 11.49
C VAL A 99 -6.52 1.02 12.77
N ALA A 100 -5.29 0.99 13.30
CA ALA A 100 -4.87 1.76 14.46
C ALA A 100 -3.40 2.16 14.34
N VAL A 101 -3.00 3.27 14.96
CA VAL A 101 -1.64 3.81 14.88
C VAL A 101 -1.24 4.43 16.21
N ASP A 102 0.00 4.17 16.63
CA ASP A 102 0.60 4.79 17.80
C ASP A 102 1.33 6.07 17.40
N PRO A 103 0.91 7.25 17.91
CA PRO A 103 1.50 8.53 17.51
C PRO A 103 2.92 8.74 18.01
N ASN A 104 3.34 8.05 19.07
CA ASN A 104 4.66 8.22 19.68
C ASN A 104 5.70 7.32 19.04
N SER A 105 5.32 6.10 18.68
CA SER A 105 6.26 5.11 18.11
C SER A 105 6.19 4.99 16.59
N GLY A 106 5.08 5.41 15.97
CA GLY A 106 4.80 5.14 14.56
C GLY A 106 4.48 3.68 14.25
N ALA A 107 4.30 2.84 15.27
CA ALA A 107 3.76 1.50 15.10
C ALA A 107 2.31 1.59 14.58
N ARG A 108 1.91 0.62 13.75
CA ARG A 108 0.55 0.56 13.22
C ARG A 108 0.03 -0.86 13.18
N LEU A 109 -1.29 -0.98 13.22
CA LEU A 109 -2.01 -2.23 12.95
C LEU A 109 -2.74 -2.11 11.62
N GLY A 110 -2.45 -3.03 10.69
CA GLY A 110 -3.19 -3.19 9.45
C GLY A 110 -4.44 -4.06 9.62
N LYS A 111 -5.06 -4.43 8.50
CA LYS A 111 -6.22 -5.36 8.47
C LYS A 111 -5.86 -6.82 8.83
N GLY A 112 -4.57 -7.13 8.92
CA GLY A 112 -4.06 -8.46 9.30
C GLY A 112 -3.80 -9.42 8.13
N GLU A 113 -4.08 -9.03 6.89
CA GLU A 113 -3.88 -9.91 5.72
C GLU A 113 -2.44 -9.93 5.20
N GLY A 114 -1.60 -8.98 5.61
CA GLY A 114 -0.18 -8.87 5.21
C GLY A 114 0.07 -8.31 3.81
N PHE A 115 -0.97 -7.84 3.09
CA PHE A 115 -0.81 -7.34 1.72
C PHE A 115 0.03 -6.07 1.65
N ALA A 116 -0.21 -5.10 2.54
CA ALA A 116 0.52 -3.84 2.52
C ALA A 116 2.03 -4.04 2.77
N GLU A 117 2.38 -5.02 3.60
CA GLU A 117 3.76 -5.42 3.89
C GLU A 117 4.40 -6.12 2.68
N LEU A 118 3.65 -6.93 1.93
CA LEU A 118 4.11 -7.54 0.69
C LEU A 118 4.29 -6.52 -0.45
N GLU A 119 3.37 -5.56 -0.55
CA GLU A 119 3.47 -4.42 -1.47
C GLU A 119 4.76 -3.64 -1.20
N TYR A 120 5.04 -3.33 0.07
CA TYR A 120 6.27 -2.68 0.48
C TYR A 120 7.51 -3.53 0.13
N GLY A 121 7.50 -4.82 0.49
CA GLY A 121 8.61 -5.73 0.23
C GLY A 121 8.94 -5.88 -1.26
N MET A 122 7.93 -5.88 -2.14
CA MET A 122 8.17 -5.89 -3.59
C MET A 122 8.74 -4.59 -4.10
N LEU A 123 8.27 -3.44 -3.63
CA LEU A 123 8.86 -2.16 -4.03
C LEU A 123 10.33 -2.06 -3.57
N ARG A 124 10.67 -2.62 -2.40
CA ARG A 124 12.07 -2.75 -1.97
C ARG A 124 12.88 -3.62 -2.92
N TYR A 125 12.36 -4.79 -3.28
CA TYR A 125 13.01 -5.68 -4.24
C TYR A 125 13.27 -5.00 -5.58
N MET A 126 12.28 -4.26 -6.10
CA MET A 126 12.39 -3.53 -7.36
C MET A 126 13.36 -2.33 -7.29
N GLY A 127 13.91 -2.01 -6.12
CA GLY A 127 14.71 -0.80 -5.91
C GLY A 127 13.89 0.48 -6.06
N ALA A 128 12.56 0.39 -6.01
CA ALA A 128 11.67 1.52 -6.21
C ALA A 128 11.56 2.42 -4.97
N ILE A 129 11.81 1.84 -3.80
CA ILE A 129 11.80 2.51 -2.49
C ILE A 129 13.04 2.09 -1.69
N ASP A 130 13.44 2.91 -0.73
CA ASP A 130 14.55 2.66 0.19
C ASP A 130 14.20 3.13 1.62
N ASP A 131 15.19 3.15 2.53
CA ASP A 131 14.95 3.56 3.92
C ASP A 131 14.55 5.05 4.05
N SER A 132 14.90 5.87 3.06
CA SER A 132 14.56 7.30 3.02
C SER A 132 13.14 7.57 2.51
N THR A 133 12.49 6.60 1.87
CA THR A 133 11.11 6.76 1.39
C THR A 133 10.15 6.99 2.56
N ILE A 134 9.45 8.12 2.55
CA ILE A 134 8.52 8.51 3.62
C ILE A 134 7.23 7.69 3.55
N ILE A 135 6.81 7.18 4.71
CA ILE A 135 5.59 6.41 4.91
C ILE A 135 4.58 7.27 5.68
N VAL A 136 3.46 7.56 5.05
CA VAL A 136 2.37 8.34 5.62
C VAL A 136 1.15 7.46 5.82
N THR A 137 0.36 7.72 6.85
CA THR A 137 -0.97 7.13 6.98
C THR A 137 -2.02 8.20 7.19
N THR A 138 -3.22 7.93 6.68
CA THR A 138 -4.40 8.77 6.89
C THR A 138 -5.40 7.97 7.70
N VAL A 139 -5.71 8.44 8.91
CA VAL A 139 -6.61 7.76 9.85
C VAL A 139 -7.54 8.76 10.52
N HIS A 140 -8.64 8.30 11.10
CA HIS A 140 -9.46 9.13 11.98
C HIS A 140 -8.78 9.32 13.34
N ASP A 141 -9.09 10.40 14.06
CA ASP A 141 -8.51 10.68 15.38
C ASP A 141 -8.74 9.54 16.39
N THR A 142 -9.86 8.81 16.27
CA THR A 142 -10.21 7.65 17.11
C THR A 142 -9.37 6.40 16.83
N GLN A 143 -8.59 6.40 15.74
CA GLN A 143 -7.68 5.31 15.40
C GLN A 143 -6.26 5.57 15.93
N LEU A 144 -6.03 6.74 16.55
CA LEU A 144 -4.85 6.95 17.37
C LEU A 144 -5.02 6.14 18.66
N VAL A 145 -4.09 5.23 18.92
CA VAL A 145 -4.11 4.37 20.09
C VAL A 145 -2.77 4.46 20.80
N ASP A 146 -2.80 4.53 22.12
CA ASP A 146 -1.59 4.50 22.91
C ASP A 146 -1.09 3.06 23.08
N ASN A 147 0.22 2.87 23.07
CA ASN A 147 0.90 1.63 23.48
C ASN A 147 0.65 0.42 22.58
N ILE A 148 0.84 0.55 21.26
CA ILE A 148 1.00 -0.65 20.43
C ILE A 148 2.27 -1.39 20.88
N PRO A 149 2.20 -2.66 21.34
CA PRO A 149 3.35 -3.33 21.93
C PRO A 149 4.43 -3.61 20.90
N LEU A 150 5.55 -2.89 20.98
CA LEU A 150 6.64 -2.94 20.00
C LEU A 150 7.28 -4.33 19.91
N GLU A 151 7.33 -5.05 21.03
CA GLU A 151 7.86 -6.41 21.11
C GLU A 151 7.02 -7.45 20.34
N LYS A 152 5.79 -7.10 19.96
CA LYS A 152 4.91 -7.95 19.14
C LYS A 152 5.01 -7.62 17.64
N LEU A 153 5.64 -6.52 17.28
CA LEU A 153 5.85 -6.17 15.88
C LEU A 153 6.72 -7.21 15.21
N GLN A 154 6.31 -7.58 14.00
CA GLN A 154 7.06 -8.46 13.15
C GLN A 154 8.08 -7.66 12.34
N VAL A 155 9.15 -8.33 11.92
CA VAL A 155 10.24 -7.73 11.11
C VAL A 155 9.76 -7.19 9.74
N HIS A 156 8.56 -7.58 9.32
CA HIS A 156 7.91 -7.14 8.08
C HIS A 156 6.88 -6.02 8.31
N ASP A 157 6.58 -5.65 9.55
CA ASP A 157 5.64 -4.57 9.84
C ASP A 157 6.26 -3.24 9.42
N VAL A 158 5.56 -2.51 8.55
CA VAL A 158 6.04 -1.20 8.05
C VAL A 158 5.58 -0.10 9.00
N PRO A 159 6.49 0.61 9.70
CA PRO A 159 6.15 1.74 10.55
C PRO A 159 5.75 2.96 9.72
N VAL A 160 5.11 3.94 10.35
CA VAL A 160 4.74 5.20 9.71
C VAL A 160 5.58 6.36 10.24
N ASP A 161 6.06 7.19 9.32
CA ASP A 161 6.85 8.40 9.62
C ASP A 161 5.91 9.58 9.96
N ILE A 162 4.75 9.64 9.28
CA ILE A 162 3.78 10.74 9.42
C ILE A 162 2.36 10.21 9.51
N ILE A 163 1.59 10.75 10.45
CA ILE A 163 0.17 10.43 10.64
C ILE A 163 -0.64 11.69 10.35
N CYS A 164 -1.59 11.58 9.42
CA CYS A 164 -2.55 12.62 9.12
C CYS A 164 -3.93 12.22 9.63
N THR A 165 -4.49 13.02 10.54
CA THR A 165 -5.89 12.93 10.95
C THR A 165 -6.69 14.12 10.40
N PRO A 166 -8.03 14.14 10.51
CA PRO A 166 -8.80 15.34 10.18
C PRO A 166 -8.44 16.59 10.99
N THR A 167 -7.82 16.45 12.17
CA THR A 167 -7.54 17.57 13.08
C THR A 167 -6.07 17.95 13.17
N GLN A 168 -5.14 17.03 12.88
CA GLN A 168 -3.71 17.26 13.09
C GLN A 168 -2.82 16.42 12.15
N VAL A 169 -1.55 16.82 12.11
CA VAL A 169 -0.46 16.07 11.48
C VAL A 169 0.58 15.77 12.56
N ILE A 170 0.98 14.51 12.68
CA ILE A 170 1.91 14.03 13.70
C ILE A 170 3.13 13.44 12.99
N PHE A 171 4.32 13.88 13.37
CA PHE A 171 5.60 13.31 12.93
C PHE A 171 6.10 12.37 14.03
N THR A 172 6.19 11.09 13.73
CA THR A 172 6.44 10.05 14.75
C THR A 172 7.90 9.98 15.16
N ASN A 173 8.82 10.42 14.28
CA ASN A 173 10.26 10.22 14.43
C ASN A 173 10.59 8.76 14.80
N THR A 174 9.85 7.82 14.19
CA THR A 174 9.92 6.39 14.52
C THR A 174 11.36 5.87 14.43
N THR A 175 11.76 5.12 15.45
CA THR A 175 13.04 4.38 15.46
C THR A 175 12.86 2.94 15.01
N ILE A 176 11.64 2.53 14.65
CA ILE A 176 11.35 1.18 14.18
C ILE A 176 11.98 1.04 12.79
N PRO A 177 12.82 0.02 12.55
CA PRO A 177 13.47 -0.15 11.26
C PRO A 177 12.44 -0.52 10.20
N LYS A 178 12.60 0.08 9.01
CA LYS A 178 11.79 -0.30 7.85
C LYS A 178 12.20 -1.69 7.33
N PRO A 179 11.25 -2.52 6.87
CA PRO A 179 11.56 -3.81 6.26
C PRO A 179 12.57 -3.70 5.11
N GLN A 180 13.43 -4.70 4.95
CA GLN A 180 14.46 -4.67 3.91
C GLN A 180 14.02 -5.35 2.59
N GLY A 181 12.87 -6.01 2.59
CA GLY A 181 12.36 -6.74 1.44
C GLY A 181 11.28 -7.73 1.83
N ILE A 182 11.20 -8.83 1.08
CA ILE A 182 10.27 -9.92 1.33
C ILE A 182 10.94 -10.96 2.23
N TYR A 183 10.30 -11.28 3.35
CA TYR A 183 10.73 -12.34 4.27
C TYR A 183 10.06 -13.66 3.89
N TRP A 184 10.71 -14.42 3.00
CA TRP A 184 10.16 -15.64 2.40
C TRP A 184 9.84 -16.74 3.43
N GLU A 185 10.61 -16.81 4.51
CA GLU A 185 10.39 -17.70 5.67
C GLU A 185 9.16 -17.34 6.52
N LYS A 186 8.54 -16.19 6.26
CA LYS A 186 7.26 -15.78 6.88
C LYS A 186 6.06 -15.99 5.96
N LEU A 187 6.29 -16.31 4.69
CA LEU A 187 5.23 -16.52 3.71
C LEU A 187 4.82 -18.00 3.65
N SER A 188 3.57 -18.29 3.99
CA SER A 188 3.06 -19.65 3.89
C SER A 188 2.91 -20.12 2.43
N PRO A 189 2.95 -21.44 2.18
CA PRO A 189 2.66 -22.00 0.86
C PRO A 189 1.31 -21.56 0.30
N GLU A 190 0.29 -21.43 1.16
CA GLU A 190 -1.07 -21.01 0.77
C GLU A 190 -1.10 -19.55 0.34
N LYS A 191 -0.38 -18.66 1.03
CA LYS A 191 -0.31 -17.24 0.64
C LYS A 191 0.44 -17.08 -0.68
N LEU A 192 1.54 -17.83 -0.86
CA LEU A 192 2.29 -17.87 -2.12
C LEU A 192 1.43 -18.42 -3.27
N SER A 193 0.61 -19.43 -3.05
CA SER A 193 -0.26 -20.01 -4.09
C SER A 193 -1.40 -19.07 -4.50
N GLN A 194 -1.77 -18.10 -3.67
CA GLN A 194 -2.77 -17.07 -4.02
C GLN A 194 -2.19 -15.94 -4.87
N ILE A 195 -0.89 -15.66 -4.77
CA ILE A 195 -0.28 -14.46 -5.37
C ILE A 195 0.69 -14.88 -6.47
N ARG A 196 0.25 -14.77 -7.74
CA ARG A 196 1.03 -15.20 -8.90
C ARG A 196 2.40 -14.53 -9.00
N VAL A 197 2.44 -13.21 -8.90
CA VAL A 197 3.69 -12.43 -9.03
C VAL A 197 4.73 -12.80 -7.94
N LEU A 198 4.30 -13.16 -6.73
CA LEU A 198 5.22 -13.61 -5.69
C LEU A 198 5.84 -14.97 -6.01
N ARG A 199 5.10 -15.86 -6.69
CA ARG A 199 5.67 -17.13 -7.17
C ARG A 199 6.67 -16.91 -8.28
N GLU A 200 6.33 -16.04 -9.24
CA GLU A 200 7.23 -15.69 -10.35
C GLU A 200 8.51 -15.05 -9.81
N LEU A 201 8.38 -14.11 -8.87
CA LEU A 201 9.49 -13.47 -8.20
C LEU A 201 10.35 -14.47 -7.41
N LYS A 202 9.73 -15.35 -6.61
CA LYS A 202 10.44 -16.40 -5.87
C LYS A 202 11.23 -17.30 -6.82
N ALA A 203 10.58 -17.83 -7.85
CA ALA A 203 11.20 -18.71 -8.83
C ALA A 203 12.36 -18.02 -9.58
N ARG A 204 12.20 -16.73 -9.91
CA ARG A 204 13.26 -15.92 -10.52
C ARG A 204 14.48 -15.80 -9.60
N ILE A 205 14.29 -15.42 -8.34
CA ILE A 205 15.41 -15.29 -7.38
C ILE A 205 16.09 -16.64 -7.17
N GLU A 206 15.33 -17.73 -7.03
CA GLU A 206 15.90 -19.07 -6.88
C GLU A 206 16.72 -19.50 -8.10
N HIS A 207 16.26 -19.15 -9.30
CA HIS A 207 16.99 -19.40 -10.55
C HIS A 207 18.27 -18.55 -10.64
N GLU A 208 18.19 -17.25 -10.36
CA GLU A 208 19.33 -16.32 -10.44
C GLU A 208 20.41 -16.60 -9.39
N THR A 209 20.01 -17.01 -8.18
CA THR A 209 20.94 -17.29 -7.06
C THR A 209 21.36 -18.75 -6.97
N GLY A 210 20.71 -19.65 -7.70
CA GLY A 210 20.90 -21.10 -7.58
C GLY A 210 20.49 -21.69 -6.21
N THR A 211 19.82 -20.91 -5.37
CA THR A 211 19.49 -21.28 -3.98
C THR A 211 17.98 -21.28 -3.78
N LYS A 212 17.43 -22.36 -3.22
CA LYS A 212 16.00 -22.39 -2.85
C LYS A 212 15.73 -21.44 -1.70
N LEU A 213 14.74 -20.58 -1.86
CA LEU A 213 14.32 -19.64 -0.83
C LEU A 213 13.45 -20.38 0.20
N PRO A 214 13.54 -20.00 1.49
CA PRO A 214 12.72 -20.61 2.54
C PRO A 214 11.23 -20.36 2.30
N CYS A 215 10.39 -21.13 3.00
CA CYS A 215 8.95 -20.95 3.02
C CYS A 215 8.50 -20.99 4.49
N GLY A 216 7.52 -20.17 4.84
CA GLY A 216 6.94 -20.17 6.17
C GLY A 216 6.06 -21.38 6.44
N PRO A 217 5.62 -21.54 7.70
CA PRO A 217 4.73 -22.63 8.08
C PRO A 217 3.38 -22.50 7.36
N SER A 218 2.74 -23.64 7.08
CA SER A 218 1.37 -23.69 6.55
C SER A 218 0.39 -23.05 7.55
N VAL A 219 -0.53 -22.26 7.02
CA VAL A 219 -1.59 -21.62 7.83
C VAL A 219 -2.94 -21.79 7.16
N LYS A 220 -4.00 -21.88 7.98
CA LYS A 220 -5.37 -21.77 7.47
C LYS A 220 -5.64 -20.30 7.15
N LEU A 221 -5.71 -19.97 5.87
CA LEU A 221 -6.07 -18.63 5.44
C LEU A 221 -7.57 -18.39 5.69
N PRO A 222 -7.97 -17.19 6.14
CA PRO A 222 -9.37 -16.79 6.12
C PRO A 222 -9.92 -16.91 4.70
N GLN A 223 -11.17 -17.37 4.56
CA GLN A 223 -11.83 -17.30 3.26
C GLN A 223 -11.96 -15.83 2.84
N PRO A 224 -11.75 -15.48 1.56
CA PRO A 224 -11.92 -14.11 1.09
C PRO A 224 -13.33 -13.63 1.47
N GLN A 225 -13.42 -12.59 2.30
CA GLN A 225 -14.70 -11.94 2.53
C GLN A 225 -15.08 -11.22 1.24
N ALA A 226 -16.22 -11.59 0.65
CA ALA A 226 -16.78 -10.83 -0.46
C ALA A 226 -16.94 -9.37 -0.01
N SER A 227 -16.29 -8.45 -0.73
CA SER A 227 -16.55 -7.02 -0.55
C SER A 227 -18.03 -6.78 -0.81
N LYS A 228 -18.74 -6.19 0.15
CA LYS A 228 -20.17 -5.82 0.05
C LYS A 228 -20.51 -4.84 -1.09
N GLU A 229 -19.56 -4.53 -1.98
CA GLU A 229 -19.77 -3.71 -3.17
C GLU A 229 -20.50 -4.47 -4.30
N GLU A 230 -20.58 -5.81 -4.26
CA GLU A 230 -21.28 -6.61 -5.28
C GLU A 230 -22.79 -6.84 -5.01
N GLU A 231 -23.33 -6.46 -3.84
CA GLU A 231 -24.77 -6.66 -3.54
C GLU A 231 -25.70 -5.53 -4.03
N LEU A 232 -25.16 -4.41 -4.52
CA LEU A 232 -25.98 -3.33 -5.09
C LEU A 232 -26.21 -3.43 -6.60
N GLU A 233 -25.48 -4.29 -7.32
CA GLU A 233 -25.58 -4.37 -8.79
C GLU A 233 -26.60 -5.41 -9.29
N CYS A 234 -27.23 -6.17 -8.38
CA CYS A 234 -28.31 -7.12 -8.69
C CYS A 234 -29.72 -6.63 -8.28
N LYS A 235 -29.87 -5.37 -7.88
CA LYS A 235 -31.17 -4.73 -7.59
C LYS A 235 -31.22 -3.33 -8.18
N SER A 236 -31.30 -3.23 -9.50
CA SER A 236 -31.79 -2.05 -10.22
C SER A 236 -32.43 -2.49 -11.53
#